data_AF-A0A970P3X1-F1
#
_entry.id   AF-A0A970P3X1-F1
#
_cell.length_a   1.000
_cell.length_b   1.000
_cell.length_c   1.000
_cell.angle_alpha   90.00
_cell.angle_beta   90.00
_cell.angle_gamma   90.00
#
_symmetry.space_group_name_H-M   'P 1'
#
loop_
_entity.id
_entity.type
_entity.pdbx_description
1 polymer ?
#
loop_
_entity_poly.entity_id
_entity_poly.type
_entity_poly.pdbx_seq_one_letter_code
_entity_poly.pdbx_strand_id
1 'polypeptide(L)'
;ARPAYKDKPDEYKYEKPGDFRKYVDYVHAQLRELLTQYPSIAGIWFDPIMGYYANPDIFPIEETYALIRSLSPHALISFKQGANGDEDFMAPERGSNKKVGEQYPVAQKAYYLNKNKPKEVCNTMQPPRSGAGATWGYNKACDGYHLKTEDVKKLLEDAKSNGYNLLLNIGPLPDGAVHPEDIETLSNLQK
;
A
#
# COMPACT_ATOMS: atom_id res chain seq x y z
N ALA A 1 5.75 -10.91 -6.00
CA ALA A 1 6.74 -11.64 -6.81
C ALA A 1 6.12 -12.96 -7.26
N ARG A 2 6.28 -13.36 -8.53
CA ARG A 2 5.83 -14.68 -9.00
C ARG A 2 6.83 -15.72 -8.49
N PRO A 3 6.41 -16.80 -7.81
CA PRO A 3 7.32 -17.90 -7.51
C PRO A 3 7.86 -18.46 -8.83
N ALA A 4 9.16 -18.75 -8.87
CA ALA A 4 9.80 -19.34 -10.05
C ALA A 4 9.46 -20.84 -10.12
N TYR A 5 8.23 -21.15 -10.49
CA TYR A 5 7.81 -22.53 -10.73
C TYR A 5 8.55 -23.10 -11.94
N LYS A 6 8.95 -24.37 -11.85
CA LYS A 6 9.63 -25.09 -12.93
C LYS A 6 8.74 -25.19 -14.17
N ASP A 7 7.46 -25.49 -13.94
CA ASP A 7 6.43 -25.57 -14.98
C ASP A 7 5.39 -24.46 -14.73
N LYS A 8 4.85 -23.89 -15.80
CA LYS A 8 3.78 -22.88 -15.69
C LYS A 8 2.52 -23.57 -15.15
N PRO A 9 2.00 -23.18 -13.97
CA PRO A 9 0.75 -23.71 -13.46
C PRO A 9 -0.41 -23.48 -14.45
N ASP A 10 -1.31 -24.46 -14.58
CA ASP A 10 -2.44 -24.41 -15.52
C ASP A 10 -3.42 -23.27 -15.20
N GLU A 11 -3.43 -22.79 -13.96
CA GLU A 11 -4.23 -21.67 -13.48
C GLU A 11 -3.75 -20.33 -14.05
N TYR A 12 -2.55 -20.25 -14.64
CA TYR A 12 -2.01 -19.03 -15.22
C TYR A 12 -2.58 -18.77 -16.61
N LYS A 13 -3.77 -18.16 -16.64
CA LYS A 13 -4.55 -17.87 -17.85
C LYS A 13 -4.15 -16.62 -18.64
N TYR A 14 -3.04 -15.95 -18.29
CA TYR A 14 -2.54 -14.79 -19.04
C TYR A 14 -1.67 -15.23 -20.21
N GLU A 15 -2.10 -14.94 -21.43
CA GLU A 15 -1.38 -15.23 -22.67
C GLU A 15 -1.24 -13.99 -23.55
N LYS A 16 -2.26 -13.14 -23.60
CA LYS A 16 -2.27 -11.87 -24.34
C LYS A 16 -2.77 -10.71 -23.47
N PRO A 17 -2.47 -9.44 -23.81
CA PRO A 17 -2.88 -8.28 -23.00
C PRO A 17 -4.38 -8.27 -22.63
N GLY A 18 -5.26 -8.69 -23.55
CA GLY A 18 -6.70 -8.76 -23.30
C GLY A 18 -7.11 -9.75 -22.19
N ASP A 19 -6.28 -10.74 -21.85
CA ASP A 19 -6.55 -11.65 -20.72
C ASP A 19 -6.46 -10.94 -19.37
N PHE A 20 -5.79 -9.78 -19.30
CA PHE A 20 -5.72 -8.99 -18.07
C PHE A 20 -7.12 -8.57 -17.59
N ARG A 21 -8.10 -8.47 -18.49
CA ARG A 21 -9.49 -8.20 -18.11
C ARG A 21 -10.05 -9.23 -17.14
N LYS A 22 -9.67 -10.51 -17.26
CA LYS A 22 -10.08 -11.57 -16.32
C LYS A 22 -9.61 -11.26 -14.89
N TYR A 23 -8.40 -10.71 -14.75
CA TYR A 23 -7.88 -10.28 -13.46
C TYR A 23 -8.61 -9.04 -12.94
N VAL A 24 -8.88 -8.05 -13.82
CA VAL A 24 -9.67 -6.87 -13.45
C VAL A 24 -11.07 -7.25 -12.97
N ASP A 25 -11.78 -8.13 -13.68
CA ASP A 25 -13.11 -8.61 -13.29
C ASP A 25 -13.08 -9.30 -11.93
N TYR A 26 -12.04 -10.11 -11.68
CA TYR A 26 -11.82 -10.72 -10.37
C TYR A 26 -11.59 -9.69 -9.27
N VAL A 27 -10.73 -8.69 -9.49
CA VAL A 27 -10.48 -7.60 -8.53
C VAL A 27 -11.76 -6.80 -8.28
N HIS A 28 -12.56 -6.53 -9.31
CA HIS A 28 -13.84 -5.83 -9.21
C HIS A 28 -14.89 -6.63 -8.44
N ALA A 29 -14.90 -7.96 -8.56
CA ALA A 29 -15.71 -8.84 -7.72
C ALA A 29 -15.27 -8.75 -6.25
N GLN A 30 -13.96 -8.81 -5.97
CA GLN A 30 -13.44 -8.67 -4.61
C GLN A 30 -13.72 -7.29 -4.00
N LEU A 31 -13.63 -6.21 -4.80
CA LEU A 31 -14.02 -4.88 -4.36
C LEU A 31 -15.50 -4.85 -3.98
N ARG A 32 -16.40 -5.45 -4.78
CA ARG A 32 -17.82 -5.58 -4.42
C ARG A 32 -18.01 -6.33 -3.10
N GLU A 33 -17.33 -7.45 -2.93
CA GLU A 33 -17.41 -8.23 -1.69
C GLU A 33 -16.99 -7.38 -0.48
N LEU A 34 -15.82 -6.75 -0.54
CA LEU A 34 -15.30 -5.93 0.57
C LEU A 34 -16.22 -4.74 0.87
N LEU A 35 -16.64 -3.99 -0.15
CA LEU A 35 -17.43 -2.76 -0.01
C LEU A 35 -18.88 -3.01 0.42
N THR A 36 -19.42 -4.21 0.16
CA THR A 36 -20.80 -4.56 0.55
C THR A 36 -20.87 -5.34 1.87
N GLN A 37 -19.92 -6.24 2.13
CA GLN A 37 -19.91 -7.02 3.38
C GLN A 37 -19.30 -6.24 4.55
N TYR A 38 -18.48 -5.23 4.27
CA TYR A 38 -17.89 -4.33 5.27
C TYR A 38 -18.23 -2.86 4.94
N PRO A 39 -19.51 -2.46 5.05
CA PRO A 39 -20.01 -1.19 4.52
C PRO A 39 -19.46 0.06 5.22
N SER A 40 -18.72 -0.12 6.31
CA SER A 40 -18.08 0.96 7.08
C SER A 40 -16.58 1.09 6.84
N ILE A 41 -16.01 0.43 5.82
CA ILE A 41 -14.59 0.59 5.51
C ILE A 41 -14.25 2.04 5.21
N ALA A 42 -13.18 2.54 5.81
CA ALA A 42 -12.78 3.94 5.67
C ALA A 42 -12.16 4.24 4.30
N GLY A 43 -11.65 3.23 3.59
CA GLY A 43 -10.97 3.42 2.32
C GLY A 43 -10.40 2.17 1.68
N ILE A 44 -9.91 2.32 0.45
CA ILE A 44 -9.19 1.33 -0.33
C ILE A 44 -7.79 1.85 -0.62
N TRP A 45 -6.79 1.06 -0.21
CA TRP A 45 -5.37 1.36 -0.39
C TRP A 45 -4.76 0.39 -1.41
N PHE A 46 -4.53 0.86 -2.65
CA PHE A 46 -4.01 0.04 -3.75
C PHE A 46 -2.46 0.04 -3.78
N ASP A 47 -1.87 -1.12 -4.09
CA ASP A 47 -0.41 -1.31 -4.15
C ASP A 47 0.23 -1.63 -5.53
N PRO A 48 -0.46 -2.12 -6.59
CA PRO A 48 0.20 -2.51 -7.85
C PRO A 48 0.59 -1.34 -8.77
N ILE A 49 1.01 -0.18 -8.23
CA ILE A 49 1.17 1.07 -8.99
C ILE A 49 2.23 0.97 -10.08
N MET A 50 3.30 0.21 -9.84
CA MET A 50 4.35 -0.03 -10.84
C MET A 50 3.83 -0.86 -12.01
N GLY A 51 2.89 -1.77 -11.76
CA GLY A 51 2.20 -2.53 -12.81
C GLY A 51 1.36 -1.60 -13.68
N TYR A 52 0.62 -0.68 -13.04
CA TYR A 52 -0.13 0.37 -13.73
C TYR A 52 0.78 1.26 -14.58
N TYR A 53 1.85 1.82 -14.01
CA TYR A 53 2.72 2.73 -14.75
C TYR A 53 3.42 2.08 -15.95
N ALA A 54 3.76 0.79 -15.84
CA ALA A 54 4.34 0.04 -16.94
C ALA A 54 3.32 -0.28 -18.05
N ASN A 55 2.03 -0.38 -17.73
CA ASN A 55 0.98 -0.78 -18.65
C ASN A 55 -0.34 -0.04 -18.35
N PRO A 56 -0.42 1.28 -18.52
CA PRO A 56 -1.58 2.04 -18.05
C PRO A 56 -2.88 1.65 -18.75
N ASP A 57 -2.81 1.24 -20.02
CA ASP A 57 -3.98 0.95 -20.87
C ASP A 57 -4.75 -0.30 -20.43
N ILE A 58 -4.11 -1.23 -19.70
CA ILE A 58 -4.78 -2.47 -19.25
C ILE A 58 -5.43 -2.33 -17.87
N PHE A 59 -5.19 -1.23 -17.15
CA PHE A 59 -5.83 -0.95 -15.86
C PHE A 59 -6.95 0.09 -16.04
N PRO A 60 -8.23 -0.30 -15.93
CA PRO A 60 -9.33 0.64 -16.08
C PRO A 60 -9.56 1.40 -14.77
N ILE A 61 -8.71 2.40 -14.50
CA ILE A 61 -8.74 3.19 -13.26
C ILE A 61 -10.10 3.88 -13.06
N GLU A 62 -10.61 4.55 -14.09
CA GLU A 62 -11.91 5.24 -14.05
C GLU A 62 -13.05 4.31 -13.67
N GLU A 63 -13.14 3.14 -14.32
CA GLU A 63 -14.15 2.13 -14.03
C GLU A 63 -14.03 1.60 -12.60
N THR A 64 -12.79 1.37 -12.15
CA THR A 64 -12.50 0.87 -10.80
C THR A 64 -12.90 1.89 -9.73
N TYR A 65 -12.61 3.17 -9.95
CA TYR A 65 -12.93 4.23 -9.00
C TYR A 65 -14.43 4.52 -9.00
N ALA A 66 -15.08 4.57 -10.17
CA ALA A 66 -16.53 4.72 -10.26
C ALA A 66 -17.27 3.61 -9.51
N LEU A 67 -16.80 2.36 -9.61
CA LEU A 67 -17.31 1.24 -8.83
C LEU A 67 -17.22 1.52 -7.33
N ILE A 68 -16.04 1.87 -6.81
CA ILE A 68 -15.84 2.16 -5.38
C ILE A 68 -16.80 3.27 -4.93
N ARG A 69 -16.86 4.39 -5.68
CA ARG A 69 -17.72 5.53 -5.33
C ARG A 69 -19.20 5.17 -5.35
N SER A 70 -19.63 4.28 -6.25
CA SER A 70 -21.02 3.82 -6.31
C SER A 70 -21.44 2.95 -5.11
N LEU A 71 -20.51 2.16 -4.56
CA LEU A 71 -20.80 1.23 -3.47
C LEU A 71 -20.54 1.85 -2.10
N SER A 72 -19.49 2.65 -1.98
CA SER A 72 -19.07 3.29 -0.73
C SER A 72 -18.56 4.71 -1.01
N PRO A 73 -19.47 5.68 -1.23
CA PRO A 73 -19.09 7.06 -1.58
C PRO A 73 -18.25 7.78 -0.51
N HIS A 74 -18.26 7.27 0.72
CA HIS A 74 -17.47 7.79 1.84
C HIS A 74 -16.04 7.23 1.90
N ALA A 75 -15.77 6.10 1.24
CA ALA A 75 -14.49 5.42 1.33
C ALA A 75 -13.40 6.22 0.59
N LEU A 76 -12.28 6.48 1.26
CA LEU A 76 -11.13 7.16 0.68
C LEU A 76 -10.38 6.22 -0.27
N ILE A 77 -9.88 6.73 -1.40
CA ILE A 77 -9.10 5.98 -2.38
C ILE A 77 -7.65 6.46 -2.33
N SER A 78 -6.71 5.54 -2.17
CA SER A 78 -5.27 5.82 -2.31
C SER A 78 -4.60 4.82 -3.22
N PHE A 79 -3.66 5.29 -4.04
CA PHE A 79 -2.86 4.44 -4.92
C PHE A 79 -1.41 4.93 -5.00
N LYS A 80 -0.66 4.80 -3.89
CA LYS A 80 0.67 5.40 -3.69
C LYS A 80 0.70 6.90 -4.05
N GLN A 81 1.36 7.27 -5.14
CA GLN A 81 1.44 8.68 -5.59
C GLN A 81 0.32 9.07 -6.57
N GLY A 82 -0.55 8.13 -6.93
CA GLY A 82 -1.73 8.31 -7.77
C GLY A 82 -1.61 7.74 -9.17
N ALA A 83 -2.75 7.66 -9.86
CA ALA A 83 -2.94 7.15 -11.21
C ALA A 83 -3.59 8.21 -12.11
N ASN A 84 -4.82 8.62 -11.82
CA ASN A 84 -5.59 9.56 -12.66
C ASN A 84 -5.78 10.95 -12.02
N GLY A 85 -5.50 11.11 -10.72
CA GLY A 85 -5.72 12.37 -10.01
C GLY A 85 -7.03 12.43 -9.22
N ASP A 86 -7.77 11.35 -9.09
CA ASP A 86 -9.00 11.27 -8.27
C ASP A 86 -8.79 10.62 -6.90
N GLU A 87 -7.55 10.23 -6.57
CA GLU A 87 -7.20 9.67 -5.26
C GLU A 87 -7.46 10.68 -4.13
N ASP A 88 -7.91 10.28 -2.96
CA ASP A 88 -8.19 11.24 -1.88
C ASP A 88 -6.92 11.68 -1.14
N PHE A 89 -5.88 10.86 -1.15
CA PHE A 89 -4.59 11.16 -0.53
C PHE A 89 -3.44 10.40 -1.21
N MET A 90 -2.22 10.89 -1.01
CA MET A 90 -1.00 10.20 -1.43
C MET A 90 -0.44 9.35 -0.29
N ALA A 91 0.14 8.20 -0.62
CA ALA A 91 0.77 7.31 0.33
C ALA A 91 2.23 6.98 -0.04
N PRO A 92 3.17 7.92 0.13
CA PRO A 92 4.59 7.66 -0.13
C PRO A 92 5.20 6.77 0.97
N GLU A 93 6.07 5.85 0.56
CA GLU A 93 6.72 4.91 1.48
C GLU A 93 7.94 5.54 2.17
N ARG A 94 8.03 5.40 3.50
CA ARG A 94 9.20 5.72 4.35
C ARG A 94 9.64 7.19 4.38
N GLY A 95 8.97 8.07 3.65
CA GLY A 95 9.22 9.51 3.70
C GLY A 95 8.34 10.30 2.75
N SER A 96 7.97 11.51 3.15
CA SER A 96 7.00 12.39 2.47
C SER A 96 7.38 12.84 1.04
N ASN A 97 8.66 12.71 0.69
CA ASN A 97 9.24 13.09 -0.60
C ASN A 97 9.55 11.89 -1.51
N LYS A 98 9.26 10.66 -1.06
CA LYS A 98 9.54 9.45 -1.83
C LYS A 98 8.54 9.29 -2.98
N LYS A 99 9.06 8.83 -4.11
CA LYS A 99 8.33 8.62 -5.37
C LYS A 99 8.79 7.31 -5.99
N VAL A 100 7.95 6.74 -6.84
CA VAL A 100 8.20 5.51 -7.58
C VAL A 100 7.83 5.72 -9.05
N GLY A 101 8.49 4.96 -9.93
CA GLY A 101 8.14 4.93 -11.34
C GLY A 101 8.44 6.22 -12.10
N GLU A 102 9.34 7.09 -11.63
CA GLU A 102 9.66 8.37 -12.26
C GLU A 102 10.14 8.24 -13.71
N GLN A 103 10.60 7.05 -14.13
CA GLN A 103 10.91 6.73 -15.52
C GLN A 103 9.68 6.68 -16.45
N TYR A 104 8.46 6.58 -15.90
CA TYR A 104 7.22 6.51 -16.66
C TYR A 104 6.53 7.90 -16.71
N PRO A 105 6.22 8.44 -17.90
CA PRO A 105 5.53 9.73 -18.02
C PRO A 105 4.19 9.80 -17.26
N VAL A 106 3.45 8.69 -17.22
CA VAL A 106 2.18 8.58 -16.47
C VAL A 106 2.39 8.79 -14.96
N ALA A 107 3.49 8.30 -14.39
CA ALA A 107 3.81 8.47 -12.98
C ALA A 107 4.10 9.94 -12.64
N GLN A 108 4.81 10.64 -13.52
CA GLN A 108 5.10 12.07 -13.37
C GLN A 108 3.81 12.89 -13.41
N LYS A 109 2.94 12.62 -14.41
CA LYS A 109 1.62 13.27 -14.52
C LYS A 109 0.78 13.03 -13.27
N ALA A 110 0.66 11.77 -12.83
CA ALA A 110 -0.13 11.40 -11.66
C ALA A 110 0.38 12.08 -10.39
N TYR A 111 1.69 12.17 -10.20
CA TYR A 111 2.28 12.94 -9.10
C TYR A 111 1.86 14.41 -9.16
N TYR A 112 1.95 15.08 -10.31
CA TYR A 112 1.57 16.49 -10.42
C TYR A 112 0.09 16.76 -10.13
N LEU A 113 -0.80 15.83 -10.49
CA LEU A 113 -2.23 15.91 -10.17
C LEU A 113 -2.51 15.75 -8.67
N ASN A 114 -1.69 14.97 -7.97
CA ASN A 114 -1.91 14.64 -6.57
C ASN A 114 -1.02 15.40 -5.57
N LYS A 115 0.02 16.14 -6.02
CA LYS A 115 1.08 16.71 -5.16
C LYS A 115 0.61 17.58 -3.98
N ASN A 116 -0.57 18.17 -4.08
CA ASN A 116 -1.15 19.06 -3.08
C ASN A 116 -2.19 18.37 -2.18
N LYS A 117 -2.47 17.09 -2.40
CA LYS A 117 -3.40 16.32 -1.57
C LYS A 117 -2.77 15.93 -0.24
N PRO A 118 -3.58 15.62 0.79
CA PRO A 118 -3.09 15.07 2.03
C PRO A 118 -2.19 13.86 1.79
N LYS A 119 -1.27 13.62 2.73
CA LYS A 119 -0.34 12.49 2.67
C LYS A 119 -0.52 11.59 3.87
N GLU A 120 -0.37 10.30 3.64
CA GLU A 120 -0.18 9.29 4.67
C GLU A 120 1.12 8.53 4.40
N VAL A 121 2.16 8.81 5.16
CA VAL A 121 3.46 8.15 4.98
C VAL A 121 3.41 6.80 5.66
N CYS A 122 3.60 5.73 4.90
CA CYS A 122 3.67 4.38 5.46
C CYS A 122 5.10 3.97 5.81
N ASN A 123 5.30 3.40 6.99
CA ASN A 123 6.57 2.87 7.46
C ASN A 123 6.34 1.58 8.27
N THR A 124 7.39 0.91 8.70
CA THR A 124 7.28 -0.40 9.38
C THR A 124 8.04 -0.41 10.70
N MET A 125 7.50 -1.15 11.67
CA MET A 125 8.15 -1.48 12.93
C MET A 125 9.45 -2.28 12.74
N GLN A 126 9.65 -2.90 11.59
CA GLN A 126 10.85 -3.65 11.22
C GLN A 126 11.71 -2.80 10.27
N PRO A 127 12.64 -1.96 10.76
CA PRO A 127 13.45 -1.10 9.91
C PRO A 127 14.31 -1.94 8.95
N PRO A 128 14.52 -1.48 7.70
CA PRO A 128 15.39 -2.18 6.75
C PRO A 128 16.79 -2.34 7.33
N ARG A 129 17.34 -3.54 7.21
CA ARG A 129 18.73 -3.82 7.54
C ARG A 129 19.39 -4.62 6.45
N SER A 130 20.72 -4.53 6.40
CA SER A 130 21.52 -5.38 5.54
C SER A 130 21.22 -6.86 5.84
N GLY A 131 20.90 -7.62 4.80
CA GLY A 131 20.64 -9.06 4.89
C GLY A 131 19.24 -9.49 5.32
N ALA A 132 18.35 -8.60 5.77
CA ALA A 132 16.99 -9.01 6.17
C ALA A 132 16.01 -9.17 5.00
N GLY A 133 16.20 -8.46 3.89
CA GLY A 133 15.22 -8.47 2.79
C GLY A 133 13.96 -7.65 3.11
N ALA A 134 12.78 -8.17 2.77
CA ALA A 134 11.51 -7.44 2.92
C ALA A 134 11.06 -7.37 4.39
N THR A 135 10.49 -6.23 4.82
CA THR A 135 10.17 -5.97 6.24
C THR A 135 8.76 -5.45 6.50
N TRP A 136 7.84 -5.64 5.55
CA TRP A 136 6.42 -5.33 5.73
C TRP A 136 5.69 -6.49 6.45
N GLY A 137 5.85 -7.73 5.96
CA GLY A 137 5.47 -8.93 6.71
C GLY A 137 6.44 -9.25 7.84
N TYR A 138 6.05 -10.12 8.77
CA TYR A 138 6.97 -10.60 9.81
C TYR A 138 8.24 -11.19 9.19
N ASN A 139 9.37 -10.76 9.71
CA ASN A 139 10.67 -11.20 9.27
C ASN A 139 11.50 -11.59 10.50
N LYS A 140 11.70 -12.90 10.68
CA LYS A 140 12.48 -13.42 11.80
C LYS A 140 13.93 -12.88 11.86
N ALA A 141 14.50 -12.48 10.71
CA ALA A 141 15.81 -11.83 10.70
C ALA A 141 15.78 -10.44 11.31
N CYS A 142 14.59 -9.90 11.61
CA CYS A 142 14.36 -8.61 12.26
C CYS A 142 14.24 -8.67 13.78
N ASP A 143 14.03 -9.85 14.38
CA ASP A 143 13.91 -10.05 15.83
C ASP A 143 15.09 -9.41 16.58
N GLY A 144 14.78 -8.66 17.64
CA GLY A 144 15.72 -7.91 18.48
C GLY A 144 16.06 -6.51 17.98
N TYR A 145 15.55 -6.10 16.81
CA TYR A 145 15.78 -4.75 16.27
C TYR A 145 14.55 -4.15 15.61
N HIS A 146 13.38 -4.44 16.18
CA HIS A 146 12.20 -3.64 15.93
C HIS A 146 12.40 -2.21 16.48
N LEU A 147 11.69 -1.25 15.91
CA LEU A 147 11.72 0.15 16.37
C LEU A 147 11.41 0.21 17.87
N LYS A 148 12.10 1.10 18.58
CA LYS A 148 11.85 1.40 20.00
C LYS A 148 10.97 2.64 20.13
N THR A 149 10.45 2.88 21.33
CA THR A 149 9.53 4.00 21.62
C THR A 149 10.04 5.34 21.09
N GLU A 150 11.31 5.63 21.30
CA GLU A 150 11.93 6.88 20.85
C GLU A 150 12.04 6.98 19.32
N ASP A 151 12.19 5.87 18.61
CA ASP A 151 12.20 5.88 17.15
C ASP A 151 10.81 6.20 16.60
N VAL A 152 9.77 5.60 17.18
CA VAL A 152 8.38 5.87 16.80
C VAL A 152 7.97 7.30 17.16
N LYS A 153 8.40 7.84 18.30
CA LYS A 153 8.20 9.26 18.67
C LYS A 153 8.82 10.20 17.62
N LYS A 154 10.01 9.91 17.12
CA LYS A 154 10.63 10.69 16.02
C LYS A 154 9.81 10.62 14.73
N LEU A 155 9.27 9.45 14.38
CA LEU A 155 8.38 9.33 13.20
C LEU A 155 7.10 10.14 13.36
N LEU A 156 6.51 10.14 14.56
CA LEU A 156 5.33 10.95 14.87
C LEU A 156 5.64 12.46 14.85
N GLU A 157 6.81 12.87 15.34
CA GLU A 157 7.27 14.25 15.28
C GLU A 157 7.50 14.71 13.83
N ASP A 158 8.11 13.86 12.99
CA ASP A 158 8.28 14.14 11.56
C ASP A 158 6.91 14.28 10.87
N ALA A 159 5.97 13.38 11.16
CA ALA A 159 4.60 13.45 10.65
C ALA A 159 3.88 14.75 11.02
N LYS A 160 3.97 15.13 12.30
CA LYS A 160 3.40 16.38 12.81
C LYS A 160 4.04 17.60 12.16
N SER A 161 5.37 17.62 12.05
CA SER A 161 6.12 18.76 11.52
C SER A 161 5.90 18.98 10.03
N ASN A 162 5.62 17.91 9.29
CA ASN A 162 5.42 17.95 7.83
C ASN A 162 3.94 17.86 7.42
N GLY A 163 3.00 17.80 8.38
CA GLY A 163 1.56 17.82 8.12
C GLY A 163 1.03 16.60 7.37
N TYR A 164 1.49 15.39 7.73
CA TYR A 164 1.03 14.13 7.15
C TYR A 164 0.60 13.12 8.22
N ASN A 165 -0.18 12.11 7.84
CA ASN A 165 -0.53 10.98 8.71
C ASN A 165 0.57 9.90 8.68
N LEU A 166 0.92 9.33 9.83
CA LEU A 166 1.81 8.16 9.89
C LEU A 166 0.98 6.88 9.88
N LEU A 167 1.19 6.02 8.86
CA LEU A 167 0.71 4.64 8.85
C LEU A 167 1.86 3.70 9.22
N LEU A 168 1.88 3.23 10.48
CA LEU A 168 2.95 2.38 10.98
C LEU A 168 2.53 0.90 10.97
N ASN A 169 3.17 0.13 10.09
CA ASN A 169 2.92 -1.29 9.88
C ASN A 169 3.55 -2.16 10.97
N ILE A 170 2.78 -3.10 11.50
CA ILE A 170 3.27 -4.29 12.23
C ILE A 170 3.25 -5.50 11.30
N GLY A 171 4.19 -6.43 11.48
CA GLY A 171 4.18 -7.73 10.83
C GLY A 171 3.78 -8.81 11.83
N PRO A 172 2.52 -9.29 11.85
CA PRO A 172 2.11 -10.34 12.78
C PRO A 172 2.91 -11.62 12.61
N LEU A 173 3.11 -12.32 13.72
CA LEU A 173 3.69 -13.66 13.77
C LEU A 173 2.84 -14.66 12.96
N PRO A 174 3.39 -15.83 12.57
CA PRO A 174 2.66 -16.83 11.80
C PRO A 174 1.39 -17.38 12.49
N ASP A 175 1.30 -17.25 13.82
CA ASP A 175 0.13 -17.62 14.63
C ASP A 175 -0.89 -16.48 14.76
N GLY A 176 -0.63 -15.32 14.15
CA GLY A 176 -1.47 -14.13 14.20
C GLY A 176 -1.21 -13.19 15.37
N ALA A 177 -0.28 -13.52 16.27
CA ALA A 177 0.06 -12.64 17.39
C ALA A 177 0.87 -11.41 16.94
N VAL A 178 0.73 -10.30 17.66
CA VAL A 178 1.61 -9.13 17.49
C VAL A 178 2.97 -9.45 18.12
N HIS A 179 4.06 -9.06 17.45
CA HIS A 179 5.40 -9.31 17.96
C HIS A 179 5.60 -8.65 19.35
N PRO A 180 6.21 -9.32 20.35
CA PRO A 180 6.35 -8.77 21.70
C PRO A 180 7.06 -7.40 21.76
N GLU A 181 8.08 -7.20 20.94
CA GLU A 181 8.77 -5.90 20.84
C GLU A 181 7.85 -4.78 20.32
N ASP A 182 6.94 -5.09 19.40
CA ASP A 182 5.98 -4.11 18.88
C ASP A 182 4.96 -3.74 19.95
N ILE A 183 4.47 -4.73 20.72
CA ILE A 183 3.59 -4.49 21.87
C ILE A 183 4.28 -3.59 22.89
N GLU A 184 5.52 -3.90 23.26
CA GLU A 184 6.32 -3.13 24.20
C GLU A 184 6.49 -1.67 23.74
N THR A 185 6.93 -1.47 22.50
CA THR A 185 7.14 -0.13 21.93
C THR A 185 5.83 0.66 21.86
N LEU A 186 4.78 0.10 21.28
CA LEU A 186 3.52 0.81 21.04
C LEU A 186 2.78 1.13 22.35
N SER A 187 2.82 0.24 23.33
CA SER A 187 2.18 0.47 24.64
C SER A 187 2.86 1.56 25.46
N ASN A 188 4.14 1.83 25.20
CA ASN A 188 4.91 2.86 25.89
C ASN A 188 4.84 4.24 25.21
N LEU A 189 4.09 4.39 24.10
CA LEU A 189 3.92 5.69 23.45
C LEU A 189 3.10 6.69 24.28
N GLN A 190 2.21 6.21 25.15
CA GLN A 190 1.35 7.03 26.00
C GLN A 190 2.00 7.45 27.33
N LYS A 191 3.18 6.92 27.64
CA LYS A 191 3.95 7.23 28.85
C LYS A 191 4.99 8.32 28.57
#